data_AF-A0A3N4M301-F1
#
_entry.id   AF-A0A3N4M301-F1
#
_cell.length_a   1.000
_cell.length_b   1.000
_cell.length_c   1.000
_cell.angle_alpha   90.00
_cell.angle_beta   90.00
_cell.angle_gamma   90.00
#
_symmetry.space_group_name_H-M   'P 1'
#
loop_
_entity.id
_entity.type
_entity.pdbx_description
1 polymer ?
#
loop_
_entity_poly.entity_id
_entity_poly.type
_entity_poly.pdbx_seq_one_letter_code
_entity_poly.pdbx_strand_id
1 'polypeptide(L)'
;MTSPSVPPASGAQLAHAYCRKADILNRGVSGYNSRWLPLFRDSLAQFTLSDKILLYILWLGTNDACLPGYPHHVLLSEFKENLRTMITELRTHPLTQ
;
A
#
# COMPACT_ATOMS: atom_id res chain seq x y z
N MET A 1 -9.76 32.46 9.35
CA MET A 1 -9.16 31.52 10.32
C MET A 1 -10.30 30.60 10.73
N THR A 2 -10.41 29.34 10.33
CA THR A 2 -9.43 28.23 10.36
C THR A 2 -9.49 27.40 9.07
N SER A 3 -8.33 27.05 8.51
CA SER A 3 -8.22 25.99 7.49
C SER A 3 -8.77 24.69 8.10
N PRO A 4 -9.70 23.96 7.45
CA PRO A 4 -10.08 22.64 7.93
C PRO A 4 -8.87 21.73 7.84
N SER A 5 -8.42 21.23 8.99
CA SER A 5 -7.39 20.20 9.09
C SER A 5 -7.86 18.95 8.33
N VAL A 6 -7.26 18.68 7.18
CA VAL A 6 -7.55 17.49 6.36
C VAL A 6 -7.09 16.25 7.15
N PRO A 7 -7.99 15.35 7.57
CA PRO A 7 -7.59 14.05 8.14
C PRO A 7 -6.92 13.23 7.02
N PRO A 8 -5.90 12.39 7.29
CA PRO A 8 -5.19 11.74 6.21
C PRO A 8 -6.07 10.71 5.45
N ALA A 9 -6.28 11.03 4.17
CA ALA A 9 -5.95 10.17 3.01
C ALA A 9 -6.75 8.87 2.80
N SER A 10 -8.07 8.95 2.63
CA SER A 10 -8.75 7.89 1.87
C SER A 10 -8.38 7.98 0.39
N GLY A 11 -8.36 6.84 -0.32
CA GLY A 11 -8.05 6.82 -1.76
C GLY A 11 -8.97 7.74 -2.58
N ALA A 12 -10.24 7.90 -2.17
CA ALA A 12 -11.19 8.80 -2.82
C ALA A 12 -10.84 10.29 -2.62
N GLN A 13 -10.38 10.67 -1.43
CA GLN A 13 -9.95 12.05 -1.17
C GLN A 13 -8.68 12.40 -1.95
N LEU A 14 -7.73 11.45 -2.03
CA LEU A 14 -6.55 11.61 -2.90
C LEU A 14 -6.96 11.74 -4.37
N ALA A 15 -7.86 10.87 -4.86
CA ALA A 15 -8.36 10.94 -6.23
C ALA A 15 -9.03 12.29 -6.54
N HIS A 16 -9.80 12.82 -5.59
CA HIS A 16 -10.41 14.15 -5.72
C HIS A 16 -9.36 15.26 -5.75
N ALA A 17 -8.41 15.28 -4.81
CA ALA A 17 -7.39 16.32 -4.69
C ALA A 17 -6.41 16.35 -5.89
N TYR A 18 -6.15 15.19 -6.49
CA TYR A 18 -5.26 15.00 -7.64
C TYR A 18 -6.00 14.83 -8.96
N CYS A 19 -7.29 15.15 -9.00
CA CYS A 19 -8.09 15.07 -10.22
C CYS A 19 -7.43 15.88 -11.36
N ARG A 20 -7.24 15.21 -12.51
CA ARG A 20 -6.53 15.72 -13.70
C ARG A 20 -5.04 16.06 -13.50
N LYS A 21 -4.42 15.60 -12.41
CA LYS A 21 -2.99 15.77 -12.12
C LYS A 21 -2.24 14.43 -12.03
N ALA A 22 -2.88 13.42 -11.47
CA ALA A 22 -2.35 12.06 -11.38
C ALA A 22 -3.50 11.07 -11.22
N ASP A 23 -3.32 9.86 -11.75
CA ASP A 23 -4.23 8.75 -11.50
C ASP A 23 -3.96 8.13 -10.13
N ILE A 24 -5.03 7.93 -9.36
CA ILE A 24 -4.97 7.31 -8.04
C ILE A 24 -5.55 5.89 -8.15
N LEU A 25 -4.66 4.90 -8.08
CA LEU A 25 -5.00 3.49 -8.17
C LEU A 25 -5.06 2.86 -6.77
N ASN A 26 -6.27 2.55 -6.30
CA ASN A 26 -6.46 1.85 -5.03
C ASN A 26 -6.40 0.32 -5.25
N ARG A 27 -5.59 -0.38 -4.44
CA ARG A 27 -5.44 -1.85 -4.42
C ARG A 27 -5.59 -2.43 -3.00
N GLY A 28 -6.34 -1.75 -2.14
CA GLY A 28 -6.63 -2.22 -0.78
C GLY A 28 -7.52 -3.46 -0.77
N VAL A 29 -7.18 -4.43 0.07
CA VAL A 29 -7.95 -5.66 0.30
C VAL A 29 -8.24 -5.77 1.80
N SER A 30 -9.50 -6.04 2.16
CA SER A 30 -9.89 -6.17 3.58
C SER A 30 -9.26 -7.40 4.21
N GLY A 31 -8.86 -7.30 5.49
CA GLY A 31 -8.28 -8.42 6.25
C GLY A 31 -6.83 -8.77 5.93
N TYR A 32 -6.18 -8.02 5.02
CA TYR A 32 -4.80 -8.25 4.61
C TYR A 32 -3.76 -7.91 5.70
N ASN A 33 -2.86 -8.86 5.94
CA ASN A 33 -1.60 -8.73 6.66
C ASN A 33 -0.40 -8.95 5.70
N SER A 34 0.82 -8.83 6.23
CA SER A 34 2.04 -8.88 5.44
C SER A 34 2.44 -10.25 4.88
N ARG A 35 1.84 -11.36 5.33
CA ARG A 35 2.09 -12.71 4.79
C ARG A 35 1.52 -12.90 3.39
N TRP A 36 0.49 -12.13 3.03
CA TRP A 36 -0.15 -12.24 1.72
C TRP A 36 0.58 -11.47 0.61
N LEU A 37 1.92 -11.54 0.64
CA LEU A 37 2.83 -10.97 -0.37
C LEU A 37 2.52 -11.41 -1.83
N PRO A 38 2.08 -12.66 -2.12
CA PRO A 38 1.71 -13.03 -3.49
C PRO A 38 0.66 -12.11 -4.10
N LEU A 39 -0.35 -11.74 -3.33
CA LEU A 39 -1.43 -10.87 -3.80
C LEU A 39 -1.02 -9.40 -3.88
N PHE A 40 -0.01 -8.99 -3.11
CA PHE A 40 0.70 -7.73 -3.34
C PHE A 40 1.40 -7.74 -4.72
N ARG A 41 2.09 -8.83 -5.08
CA ARG A 41 2.73 -8.96 -6.40
C ARG A 41 1.72 -8.98 -7.54
N ASP A 42 0.59 -9.67 -7.36
CA ASP A 42 -0.50 -9.66 -8.34
C ASP A 42 -1.02 -8.24 -8.57
N SER A 43 -1.09 -7.42 -7.51
CA SER A 43 -1.46 -6.01 -7.63
C SER A 43 -0.43 -5.17 -8.38
N LEU A 44 0.87 -5.51 -8.26
CA LEU A 44 1.95 -4.86 -9.00
C LEU A 44 1.93 -5.21 -10.50
N ALA A 45 1.61 -6.46 -10.84
CA ALA A 45 1.53 -6.90 -12.23
C ALA A 45 0.43 -6.20 -13.05
N GLN A 46 -0.55 -5.58 -12.37
CA GLN A 46 -1.65 -4.85 -13.00
C GLN A 46 -1.28 -3.42 -13.43
N PHE A 47 -0.10 -2.91 -13.08
CA PHE A 47 0.35 -1.60 -13.57
C PHE A 47 0.75 -1.72 -15.05
N THR A 48 0.00 -1.06 -15.94
CA THR A 48 0.31 -1.03 -17.38
C THR A 48 1.52 -0.14 -17.65
N LEU A 49 2.35 -0.53 -18.62
CA LEU A 49 3.66 0.05 -18.95
C LEU A 49 3.64 1.52 -19.45
N SER A 50 2.46 2.13 -19.60
CA SER A 50 2.31 3.48 -20.15
C SER A 50 2.66 4.60 -19.17
N ASP A 51 2.64 4.33 -17.85
CA ASP A 51 2.60 5.39 -16.85
C ASP A 51 3.76 5.30 -15.83
N LYS A 52 4.47 6.42 -15.66
CA LYS A 52 5.50 6.57 -14.63
C LYS A 52 4.84 6.64 -13.25
N ILE A 53 5.28 5.80 -12.32
CA ILE A 53 4.74 5.81 -10.96
C ILE A 53 5.39 6.95 -10.17
N LEU A 54 4.56 7.88 -9.68
CA LEU A 54 5.02 9.05 -8.92
C LEU A 54 5.17 8.75 -7.42
N LEU A 55 4.30 7.90 -6.87
CA LEU A 55 4.24 7.63 -5.44
C LEU A 55 3.56 6.27 -5.18
N TYR A 56 4.17 5.49 -4.29
CA TYR A 56 3.51 4.35 -3.65
C TYR A 56 3.10 4.72 -2.22
N ILE A 57 1.88 4.34 -1.83
CA ILE A 57 1.39 4.45 -0.46
C ILE A 57 1.05 3.03 0.02
N LEU A 58 1.84 2.51 0.97
CA LEU A 58 1.60 1.22 1.58
C LEU A 58 0.93 1.42 2.94
N TRP A 59 -0.34 1.04 3.05
CA TRP A 59 -1.09 1.07 4.32
C TRP A 59 -1.31 -0.37 4.82
N LEU A 60 -0.39 -0.85 5.65
CA LEU A 60 -0.32 -2.24 6.11
C LEU A 60 0.15 -2.30 7.57
N GLY A 61 -0.20 -3.38 8.28
CA GLY A 61 0.33 -3.66 9.63
C GLY A 61 -0.74 -3.75 10.73
N THR A 62 -1.93 -3.16 10.53
CA THR A 62 -3.00 -3.22 11.54
C THR A 62 -3.47 -4.66 11.77
N ASN A 63 -3.64 -5.44 10.70
CA ASN A 63 -4.05 -6.84 10.81
C ASN A 63 -2.91 -7.74 11.34
N ASP A 64 -1.66 -7.45 10.97
CA ASP A 64 -0.46 -8.12 11.51
C ASP A 64 -0.36 -7.99 13.03
N ALA A 65 -0.72 -6.81 13.56
CA ALA A 65 -0.70 -6.49 14.98
C ALA A 65 -1.84 -7.13 15.78
N CYS A 66 -2.66 -8.00 15.18
CA CYS A 66 -3.64 -8.79 15.91
C CYS A 66 -2.97 -9.58 17.04
N LEU A 67 -3.69 -9.89 18.13
CA LEU A 67 -3.10 -10.58 19.27
C LEU A 67 -2.63 -12.00 18.89
N PRO A 68 -1.61 -12.54 19.58
CA PRO A 68 -1.24 -13.95 19.41
C PRO A 68 -2.45 -14.87 19.61
N GLY A 69 -2.56 -15.91 18.78
CA GLY A 69 -3.69 -16.84 18.77
C GLY A 69 -4.78 -16.50 17.74
N TYR A 70 -4.75 -15.32 17.12
CA TYR A 70 -5.64 -14.98 16.01
C TYR A 70 -5.00 -15.27 14.65
N PRO A 71 -5.77 -15.65 13.61
CA PRO A 71 -5.23 -16.01 12.29
C PRO A 71 -4.42 -14.90 11.61
N HIS A 72 -4.73 -13.64 11.91
CA HIS A 72 -4.08 -12.48 11.30
C HIS A 72 -2.76 -12.09 11.98
N HIS A 73 -2.45 -12.65 13.16
CA HIS A 73 -1.23 -12.33 13.89
C HIS A 73 0.03 -12.66 13.09
N VAL A 74 0.92 -11.67 12.97
CA VAL A 74 2.25 -11.82 12.38
C VAL A 74 3.29 -11.38 13.41
N LEU A 75 4.35 -12.17 13.56
CA LEU A 75 5.44 -11.82 14.47
C LEU A 75 6.13 -10.55 14.00
N LEU A 76 6.57 -9.70 14.93
CA LEU A 76 7.23 -8.43 14.58
C LEU A 76 8.48 -8.63 13.68
N SER A 77 9.24 -9.70 13.90
CA SER A 77 10.39 -10.05 13.06
C SER A 77 9.97 -10.37 11.62
N GLU A 78 8.90 -11.13 11.48
CA GLU A 78 8.33 -11.53 10.19
C GLU A 78 7.73 -10.34 9.45
N PHE A 79 6.93 -9.51 10.14
CA PHE A 79 6.39 -8.27 9.56
C PHE A 79 7.50 -7.36 9.02
N LYS A 80 8.60 -7.20 9.77
CA LYS A 80 9.76 -6.41 9.33
C LYS A 80 10.40 -6.99 8.07
N GLU A 81 10.49 -8.31 7.95
CA GLU A 81 11.06 -8.94 6.76
C GLU A 81 10.13 -8.78 5.56
N ASN A 82 8.84 -9.09 5.72
CA ASN A 82 7.84 -8.91 4.67
C ASN A 82 7.82 -7.46 4.16
N LEU A 83 7.88 -6.48 5.06
CA LEU A 83 7.91 -5.07 4.69
C LEU A 83 9.19 -4.69 3.91
N ARG A 84 10.36 -5.24 4.28
CA ARG A 84 11.60 -5.04 3.51
C ARG A 84 11.51 -5.63 2.12
N THR A 85 10.93 -6.83 2.00
CA THR A 85 10.69 -7.47 0.70
C THR A 85 9.80 -6.60 -0.17
N MET A 86 8.64 -6.16 0.34
CA MET A 86 7.72 -5.28 -0.39
C MET A 86 8.40 -3.98 -0.85
N ILE A 87 9.13 -3.30 0.04
CA ILE A 87 9.84 -2.06 -0.31
C ILE A 87 10.89 -2.30 -1.39
N THR A 88 11.61 -3.43 -1.32
CA THR A 88 12.60 -3.80 -2.34
C THR A 88 11.92 -3.98 -3.69
N GLU A 89 10.82 -4.74 -3.74
CA GLU A 89 10.04 -4.97 -4.96
C GLU A 89 9.52 -3.67 -5.58
N LEU A 90 9.00 -2.73 -4.77
CA LEU A 90 8.55 -1.41 -5.24
C LEU A 90 9.70 -0.59 -5.84
N ARG A 91 10.88 -0.61 -5.22
CA ARG A 91 12.05 0.15 -5.66
C ARG A 91 12.66 -0.41 -6.94
N THR A 92 12.61 -1.73 -7.12
CA THR A 92 13.11 -2.41 -8.32
C THR A 92 12.07 -2.49 -9.43
N HIS A 93 10.83 -2.05 -9.19
CA HIS A 93 9.76 -2.10 -10.17
C HIS A 93 10.11 -1.22 -11.40
N PRO A 94 10.00 -1.73 -12.65
CA PRO A 94 10.45 -1.02 -13.85
C PRO A 94 9.84 0.38 -14.04
N LEU A 95 8.61 0.60 -13.56
CA LEU A 95 7.89 1.87 -13.68
C LEU A 95 8.27 2.93 -12.62
N THR A 96 9.21 2.59 -11.73
CA THR A 96 9.73 3.49 -10.68
C THR A 96 10.96 4.28 -11.15
N GLN A 97 11.49 4.00 -12.35
CA GLN A 97 12.62 4.72 -12.98
C GLN A 97 12.11 5.87 -13.86
#